data_AF-A0A8J2H5C8-F1
#
_entry.id   AF-A0A8J2H5C8-F1
#
_cell.length_a   1.000
_cell.length_b   1.000
_cell.length_c   1.000
_cell.angle_alpha   90.00
_cell.angle_beta   90.00
_cell.angle_gamma   90.00
#
_symmetry.space_group_name_H-M   'P 1'
#
loop_
_entity.id
_entity.type
_entity.pdbx_description
1 polymer ?
#
loop_
_entity_poly.entity_id
_entity_poly.type
_entity_poly.pdbx_seq_one_letter_code
_entity_poly.pdbx_strand_id
1 'polypeptide(L)'
;MDRLAHDQEQMGYFLLSRDGSLLSVQDGVFRTNCIDCLDRTNVVQSMLAKRALVDALNKLSILRRIEEHPSFETLFKEVWADNADIISTQYSGTGALKTDFTRTGKRTRMGALRDGINSLTRYYKNNFADGFRQDSLNLFLGRYVIQDGECMQLKCPLDYERNWRYATFPLVLLVASSMLIAHVILPSTYSTEVLLYMLFWGAMVAGTFATIIHHGRQYVDKPKLL
;
A
#
# COMPACT_ATOMS: atom_id res chain seq x y z
N MET A 1 -9.16 -23.16 -6.45
CA MET A 1 -10.14 -23.32 -5.36
C MET A 1 -10.38 -24.79 -5.05
N ASP A 2 -10.50 -25.66 -6.06
CA ASP A 2 -10.84 -27.08 -5.87
C ASP A 2 -9.90 -27.85 -4.94
N ARG A 3 -8.60 -27.51 -4.95
CA ARG A 3 -7.62 -28.10 -4.02
C ARG A 3 -7.88 -27.82 -2.54
N LEU A 4 -8.55 -26.70 -2.22
CA LEU A 4 -8.85 -26.27 -0.85
C LEU A 4 -10.28 -26.61 -0.44
N ALA A 5 -11.09 -27.16 -1.36
CA ALA A 5 -12.51 -27.44 -1.12
C ALA A 5 -12.70 -28.42 0.03
N HIS A 6 -11.93 -29.50 0.05
CA HIS A 6 -11.98 -30.52 1.09
C HIS A 6 -11.63 -29.95 2.47
N ASP A 7 -10.52 -29.21 2.54
CA ASP A 7 -10.08 -28.56 3.78
C ASP A 7 -11.14 -27.56 4.27
N GLN A 8 -11.73 -26.77 3.37
CA GLN A 8 -12.75 -25.80 3.71
C GLN A 8 -14.04 -26.45 4.22
N GLU A 9 -14.44 -27.59 3.67
CA GLU A 9 -15.59 -28.36 4.14
C GLU A 9 -15.34 -28.98 5.51
N GLN A 10 -14.14 -29.51 5.76
CA GLN A 10 -13.75 -30.02 7.09
C GLN A 10 -13.71 -28.91 8.14
N MET A 11 -13.16 -27.74 7.81
CA MET A 11 -13.09 -26.60 8.74
C MET A 11 -14.46 -26.03 9.08
N GLY A 12 -15.42 -26.14 8.15
CA GLY A 12 -16.79 -25.68 8.33
C GLY A 12 -16.92 -24.16 8.58
N TYR A 13 -18.07 -23.77 9.10
CA TYR A 13 -18.37 -22.41 9.55
C TYR A 13 -19.32 -22.47 10.74
N PHE A 14 -19.35 -21.39 11.50
CA PHE A 14 -20.27 -21.25 12.63
C PHE A 14 -21.70 -21.06 12.14
N LEU A 15 -22.63 -21.87 12.67
CA LEU A 15 -24.07 -21.75 12.41
C LEU A 15 -24.85 -21.98 13.69
N LEU A 16 -25.63 -20.97 14.07
CA LEU A 16 -26.53 -20.98 15.22
C LEU A 16 -27.96 -20.80 14.72
N SER A 17 -28.86 -21.68 15.16
CA SER A 17 -30.28 -21.54 14.89
C SER A 17 -30.91 -20.46 15.79
N ARG A 18 -32.08 -19.97 15.40
CA ARG A 18 -32.78 -18.88 16.09
C ARG A 18 -33.20 -19.23 17.52
N ASP A 19 -33.41 -20.53 17.78
CA ASP A 19 -33.69 -21.10 19.10
C ASP A 19 -32.43 -21.25 19.99
N GLY A 20 -31.26 -20.85 19.49
CA GLY A 20 -29.98 -20.99 20.19
C GLY A 20 -29.33 -22.37 20.02
N SER A 21 -29.92 -23.26 19.22
CA SER A 21 -29.34 -24.57 18.93
C SER A 21 -28.11 -24.42 18.04
N LEU A 22 -26.98 -24.96 18.50
CA LEU A 22 -25.72 -24.97 17.75
C LEU A 22 -25.78 -26.03 16.65
N LEU A 23 -25.76 -25.59 15.39
CA LEU A 23 -25.87 -26.47 14.22
C LEU A 23 -24.50 -26.82 13.63
N SER A 24 -23.55 -25.91 13.70
CA SER A 24 -22.19 -26.10 13.17
C SER A 24 -21.19 -25.21 13.89
N VAL A 25 -19.98 -25.72 14.07
CA VAL A 25 -18.83 -25.01 14.64
C VAL A 25 -17.76 -24.89 13.56
N GLN A 26 -17.03 -23.78 13.56
CA GLN A 26 -15.84 -23.62 12.73
C GLN A 26 -14.63 -24.19 13.48
N ASP A 27 -14.01 -25.24 12.93
CA ASP A 27 -12.90 -25.97 13.55
C ASP A 27 -11.53 -25.67 12.88
N GLY A 28 -11.51 -24.71 11.95
CA GLY A 28 -10.25 -24.25 11.36
C GLY A 28 -10.34 -22.93 10.60
N VAL A 29 -9.17 -22.40 10.24
CA VAL A 29 -9.03 -21.09 9.60
C VAL A 29 -7.99 -21.11 8.50
N PHE A 30 -8.28 -20.43 7.39
CA PHE A 30 -7.30 -20.14 6.36
C PHE A 30 -6.53 -18.88 6.70
N ARG A 31 -5.23 -19.01 6.98
CA ARG A 31 -4.32 -17.87 7.10
C ARG A 31 -3.65 -17.61 5.75
N THR A 32 -4.06 -16.53 5.09
CA THR A 32 -3.41 -16.09 3.86
C THR A 32 -2.31 -15.07 4.17
N ASN A 33 -1.14 -15.23 3.57
CA ASN A 33 -0.05 -14.27 3.63
C ASN A 33 0.42 -13.98 2.21
N CYS A 34 0.77 -12.72 1.93
CA CYS A 34 1.44 -12.32 0.71
C CYS A 34 2.55 -11.35 1.08
N ILE A 35 3.78 -11.67 0.66
CA ILE A 35 4.97 -10.85 0.89
C ILE A 35 4.89 -9.48 0.19
N ASP A 36 4.06 -9.35 -0.84
CA ASP A 36 4.10 -8.18 -1.74
C ASP A 36 2.82 -7.36 -1.84
N CYS A 37 1.63 -7.89 -1.54
CA CYS A 37 0.40 -7.10 -1.67
C CYS A 37 -0.81 -7.67 -0.94
N LEU A 38 -1.51 -6.78 -0.25
CA LEU A 38 -2.85 -7.00 0.31
C LEU A 38 -3.87 -7.39 -0.77
N ASP A 39 -3.70 -6.92 -2.00
CA ASP A 39 -4.67 -7.14 -3.08
C ASP A 39 -4.81 -8.64 -3.42
N ARG A 40 -3.69 -9.39 -3.46
CA ARG A 40 -3.72 -10.84 -3.74
C ARG A 40 -4.37 -11.63 -2.59
N THR A 41 -4.12 -11.25 -1.35
CA THR A 41 -4.76 -11.90 -0.20
C THR A 41 -6.26 -11.63 -0.16
N ASN A 42 -6.70 -10.41 -0.46
CA ASN A 42 -8.12 -10.05 -0.47
C ASN A 42 -8.91 -10.85 -1.51
N VAL A 43 -8.34 -11.06 -2.70
CA VAL A 43 -8.96 -11.88 -3.74
C VAL A 43 -9.12 -13.35 -3.29
N VAL A 44 -8.10 -13.94 -2.67
CA VAL A 44 -8.20 -15.32 -2.18
C VAL A 44 -9.22 -15.43 -1.03
N GLN A 45 -9.18 -14.48 -0.10
CA GLN A 45 -10.12 -14.43 1.03
C GLN A 45 -11.56 -14.26 0.55
N SER A 46 -11.81 -13.40 -0.45
CA SER A 46 -13.16 -13.20 -1.00
C SER A 46 -13.67 -14.46 -1.70
N MET A 47 -12.81 -15.21 -2.40
CA MET A 47 -13.21 -16.49 -3.01
C MET A 47 -13.57 -17.55 -1.95
N LEU A 48 -12.77 -17.67 -0.88
CA LEU A 48 -13.05 -18.58 0.23
C LEU A 48 -14.36 -18.20 0.93
N ALA A 49 -14.54 -16.92 1.25
CA ALA A 49 -15.75 -16.41 1.89
C ALA A 49 -16.99 -16.60 1.01
N LYS A 50 -16.87 -16.39 -0.31
CA LYS A 50 -17.96 -16.63 -1.25
C LYS A 50 -18.41 -18.08 -1.18
N ARG A 51 -17.49 -19.04 -1.29
CA ARG A 51 -17.83 -20.47 -1.22
C ARG A 51 -18.55 -20.83 0.09
N ALA A 52 -18.04 -20.36 1.23
CA ALA A 52 -18.69 -20.58 2.52
C ALA A 52 -20.09 -19.97 2.60
N LEU A 53 -20.26 -18.75 2.09
CA LEU A 53 -21.56 -18.05 2.07
C LEU A 53 -22.58 -18.78 1.19
N VAL A 54 -22.18 -19.26 0.01
CA VAL A 54 -23.07 -20.06 -0.86
C VAL A 54 -23.49 -21.35 -0.17
N ASP A 55 -22.55 -22.07 0.46
CA ASP A 55 -22.88 -23.29 1.19
C ASP A 55 -23.87 -23.02 2.35
N ALA A 56 -23.64 -21.94 3.12
CA ALA A 56 -24.54 -21.51 4.18
C ALA A 56 -25.96 -21.18 3.68
N LEU A 57 -26.08 -20.42 2.59
CA LEU A 57 -27.38 -20.04 2.03
C LEU A 57 -28.11 -21.24 1.41
N ASN A 58 -27.39 -22.21 0.84
CA ASN A 58 -27.95 -23.46 0.35
C ASN A 58 -28.47 -24.34 1.51
N LYS A 59 -27.71 -24.48 2.61
CA LYS A 59 -28.16 -25.24 3.79
C LYS A 59 -29.40 -24.63 4.44
N LEU A 60 -29.52 -23.31 4.42
CA LEU A 60 -30.71 -22.59 4.89
C LEU A 60 -31.86 -22.60 3.88
N SER A 61 -31.69 -23.24 2.71
CA SER A 61 -32.68 -23.27 1.64
C SER A 61 -33.15 -21.88 1.16
N ILE A 62 -32.29 -20.86 1.32
CA ILE A 62 -32.53 -19.49 0.86
C ILE A 62 -32.14 -19.36 -0.62
N LEU A 63 -31.00 -19.95 -1.00
CA LEU A 63 -30.56 -19.99 -2.39
C LEU A 63 -30.88 -21.35 -3.02
N ARG A 64 -31.41 -21.34 -4.23
CA ARG A 64 -31.55 -22.54 -5.09
C ARG A 64 -30.43 -22.63 -6.11
N ARG A 65 -30.15 -21.53 -6.81
CA ARG A 65 -29.06 -21.39 -7.78
C ARG A 65 -28.50 -19.98 -7.71
N ILE A 66 -27.18 -19.85 -7.62
CA ILE A 66 -26.55 -18.53 -7.52
C ILE A 66 -26.62 -17.75 -8.83
N GLU A 67 -26.68 -18.46 -9.96
CA GLU A 67 -26.77 -17.83 -11.29
C GLU A 67 -28.08 -17.05 -11.47
N GLU A 68 -29.12 -17.36 -10.70
CA GLU A 68 -30.42 -16.68 -10.74
C GLU A 68 -30.40 -15.32 -10.03
N HIS A 69 -29.34 -15.00 -9.28
CA HIS A 69 -29.23 -13.79 -8.47
C HIS A 69 -28.00 -12.94 -8.85
N PRO A 70 -27.99 -12.29 -10.04
CA PRO A 70 -26.86 -11.46 -10.45
C PRO A 70 -26.62 -10.25 -9.54
N SER A 71 -27.65 -9.75 -8.87
CA SER A 71 -27.53 -8.67 -7.88
C SER A 71 -26.72 -9.07 -6.65
N PHE A 72 -26.79 -10.34 -6.24
CA PHE A 72 -25.99 -10.87 -5.13
C PHE A 72 -24.49 -10.81 -5.46
N GLU A 73 -24.11 -11.18 -6.68
CA GLU A 73 -22.71 -11.15 -7.13
C GLU A 73 -22.13 -9.73 -7.09
N THR A 74 -22.92 -8.73 -7.54
CA THR A 74 -22.52 -7.33 -7.52
C THR A 74 -22.34 -6.83 -6.09
N LEU A 75 -23.32 -7.07 -5.21
CA LEU A 75 -23.25 -6.66 -3.81
C LEU A 75 -22.05 -7.30 -3.09
N PHE A 76 -21.82 -8.60 -3.32
CA PHE A 76 -20.68 -9.30 -2.72
C PHE A 76 -19.34 -8.67 -3.14
N LYS A 77 -19.19 -8.36 -4.44
CA LYS A 77 -17.98 -7.71 -4.96
C LYS A 77 -17.78 -6.31 -4.42
N GLU A 78 -18.86 -5.55 -4.22
CA GLU A 78 -18.81 -4.20 -3.63
C GLU A 78 -18.31 -4.27 -2.18
N VAL A 79 -18.90 -5.13 -1.35
CA VAL A 79 -18.49 -5.31 0.06
C VAL A 79 -17.01 -5.71 0.14
N TRP A 80 -16.55 -6.63 -0.70
CA TRP A 80 -15.15 -7.06 -0.70
C TRP A 80 -14.18 -6.05 -1.30
N ALA A 81 -14.64 -5.18 -2.20
CA ALA A 81 -13.83 -4.07 -2.69
C ALA A 81 -13.67 -3.00 -1.61
N ASP A 82 -14.73 -2.67 -0.88
CA ASP A 82 -14.70 -1.69 0.20
C ASP A 82 -13.87 -2.19 1.40
N ASN A 83 -13.99 -3.48 1.74
CA ASN A 83 -13.11 -4.12 2.72
C ASN A 83 -11.62 -4.00 2.31
N ALA A 84 -11.30 -4.23 1.04
CA ALA A 84 -9.93 -4.08 0.53
C ALA A 84 -9.44 -2.64 0.68
N ASP A 85 -10.27 -1.65 0.33
CA ASP A 85 -9.94 -0.23 0.43
C ASP A 85 -9.66 0.21 1.87
N ILE A 86 -10.48 -0.23 2.82
CA ILE A 86 -10.34 0.09 4.24
C ILE A 86 -9.05 -0.52 4.80
N ILE A 87 -8.83 -1.82 4.59
CA ILE A 87 -7.62 -2.51 5.10
C ILE A 87 -6.38 -1.93 4.42
N SER A 88 -6.44 -1.62 3.12
CA SER A 88 -5.33 -0.98 2.41
C SER A 88 -4.99 0.39 2.98
N THR A 89 -6.01 1.17 3.35
CA THR A 89 -5.81 2.49 3.96
C THR A 89 -5.15 2.34 5.32
N GLN A 90 -5.56 1.36 6.12
CA GLN A 90 -4.91 1.06 7.39
C GLN A 90 -3.46 0.59 7.19
N TYR A 91 -3.19 -0.27 6.20
CA TYR A 91 -1.86 -0.83 6.00
C TYR A 91 -0.89 0.18 5.34
N SER A 92 -1.27 0.74 4.19
CA SER A 92 -0.40 1.55 3.33
C SER A 92 -0.74 3.04 3.30
N GLY A 93 -1.76 3.46 4.04
CA GLY A 93 -2.23 4.84 4.05
C GLY A 93 -3.01 5.25 2.78
N THR A 94 -3.27 4.34 1.85
CA THR A 94 -4.06 4.62 0.63
C THR A 94 -5.03 3.49 0.33
N GLY A 95 -6.07 3.78 -0.47
CA GLY A 95 -7.01 2.75 -0.94
C GLY A 95 -6.30 1.62 -1.71
N ALA A 96 -6.97 0.49 -1.87
CA ALA A 96 -6.44 -0.69 -2.54
C ALA A 96 -6.11 -0.38 -4.01
N LEU A 97 -5.19 -1.15 -4.59
CA LEU A 97 -4.96 -1.10 -6.03
C LEU A 97 -5.92 -2.08 -6.71
N LYS A 98 -6.25 -1.82 -7.98
CA LYS A 98 -7.10 -2.72 -8.79
C LYS A 98 -8.49 -2.96 -8.19
N THR A 99 -9.02 -1.97 -7.46
CA THR A 99 -10.42 -1.98 -6.99
C THR A 99 -11.41 -2.09 -8.14
N ASP A 100 -11.10 -1.49 -9.29
CA ASP A 100 -11.90 -1.59 -10.50
C ASP A 100 -12.01 -3.03 -11.04
N PHE A 101 -10.92 -3.79 -10.96
CA PHE A 101 -10.90 -5.20 -11.31
C PHE A 101 -11.74 -6.04 -10.33
N THR A 102 -11.67 -5.73 -9.04
CA THR A 102 -12.50 -6.42 -8.01
C THR A 102 -13.99 -6.13 -8.20
N ARG A 103 -14.35 -4.89 -8.52
CA ARG A 103 -15.75 -4.46 -8.72
C ARG A 103 -16.34 -4.95 -10.04
N THR A 104 -15.60 -4.85 -11.14
CA THR A 104 -16.15 -5.05 -12.50
C THR A 104 -15.60 -6.27 -13.22
N GLY A 105 -14.54 -6.90 -12.70
CA GLY A 105 -13.82 -7.98 -13.39
C GLY A 105 -13.01 -7.53 -14.61
N LYS A 106 -13.02 -6.23 -14.94
CA LYS A 106 -12.28 -5.66 -16.07
C LYS A 106 -11.40 -4.50 -15.61
N ARG A 107 -10.31 -4.29 -16.33
CA ARG A 107 -9.39 -3.17 -16.08
C ARG A 107 -9.84 -1.94 -16.85
N THR A 108 -10.03 -0.82 -16.16
CA THR A 108 -10.43 0.46 -16.76
C THR A 108 -9.24 1.41 -16.89
N ARG A 109 -9.23 2.29 -17.90
CA ARG A 109 -8.16 3.31 -18.04
C ARG A 109 -8.14 4.29 -16.86
N MET A 110 -9.32 4.65 -16.36
CA MET A 110 -9.46 5.51 -15.18
C MET A 110 -8.93 4.82 -13.92
N GLY A 111 -9.25 3.53 -13.73
CA GLY A 111 -8.71 2.72 -12.63
C GLY A 111 -7.18 2.59 -12.70
N ALA A 112 -6.61 2.46 -13.90
CA ALA A 112 -5.16 2.46 -14.08
C ALA A 112 -4.49 3.79 -13.67
N LEU A 113 -5.11 4.93 -13.99
CA LEU A 113 -4.61 6.24 -13.57
C LEU A 113 -4.69 6.40 -12.04
N ARG A 114 -5.83 6.04 -11.45
CA ARG A 114 -6.03 6.08 -9.98
C ARG A 114 -5.02 5.21 -9.24
N ASP A 115 -4.74 4.03 -9.77
CA ASP A 115 -3.71 3.13 -9.24
C ASP A 115 -2.31 3.74 -9.33
N GLY A 116 -2.01 4.47 -10.40
CA GLY A 116 -0.75 5.22 -10.51
C GLY A 116 -0.61 6.27 -9.41
N ILE A 117 -1.66 7.06 -9.17
CA ILE A 117 -1.69 8.06 -8.09
C ILE A 117 -1.56 7.40 -6.71
N ASN A 118 -2.30 6.31 -6.46
CA ASN A 118 -2.20 5.55 -5.23
C ASN A 118 -0.80 4.97 -5.03
N SER A 119 -0.15 4.47 -6.08
CA SER A 119 1.20 3.92 -6.03
C SER A 119 2.25 4.98 -5.71
N LEU A 120 2.15 6.17 -6.31
CA LEU A 120 3.01 7.31 -5.98
C LEU A 120 2.80 7.77 -4.54
N THR A 121 1.55 7.83 -4.09
CA THR A 121 1.21 8.22 -2.72
C THR A 121 1.75 7.19 -1.71
N ARG A 122 1.61 5.88 -1.99
CA ARG A 122 2.19 4.81 -1.17
C ARG A 122 3.71 4.89 -1.14
N TYR A 123 4.35 5.11 -2.28
CA TYR A 123 5.80 5.28 -2.34
C TYR A 123 6.25 6.43 -1.45
N TYR A 124 5.55 7.57 -1.49
CA TYR A 124 5.86 8.68 -0.60
C TYR A 124 5.65 8.33 0.87
N LYS A 125 4.46 7.82 1.24
CA LYS A 125 4.14 7.48 2.65
C LYS A 125 5.11 6.46 3.23
N ASN A 126 5.38 5.39 2.49
CA ASN A 126 6.25 4.30 2.94
C ASN A 126 7.72 4.73 3.09
N ASN A 127 8.19 5.70 2.30
CA ASN A 127 9.59 6.14 2.38
C ASN A 127 9.79 7.35 3.30
N PHE A 128 8.79 8.22 3.47
CA PHE A 128 9.00 9.52 4.13
C PHE A 128 8.13 9.75 5.38
N ALA A 129 7.19 8.86 5.70
CA ALA A 129 6.33 9.00 6.87
C ALA A 129 6.16 7.70 7.68
N ASP A 130 6.75 6.59 7.22
CA ASP A 130 6.55 5.28 7.83
C ASP A 130 7.37 5.10 9.12
N GLY A 131 8.55 5.72 9.20
CA GLY A 131 9.41 5.66 10.39
C GLY A 131 8.68 6.18 11.64
N PHE A 132 8.16 7.40 11.58
CA PHE A 132 7.38 7.99 12.67
C PHE A 132 6.15 7.13 13.05
N ARG A 133 5.47 6.58 12.04
CA ARG A 133 4.30 5.71 12.26
C ARG A 133 4.69 4.43 12.99
N GLN A 134 5.79 3.79 12.60
CA GLN A 134 6.27 2.56 13.22
C GLN A 134 6.76 2.81 14.65
N ASP A 135 7.43 3.93 14.90
CA ASP A 135 7.85 4.34 16.24
C ASP A 135 6.64 4.54 17.17
N SER A 136 5.59 5.19 16.66
CA SER A 136 4.32 5.37 17.39
C SER A 136 3.68 4.02 17.76
N LEU A 137 3.70 3.05 16.84
CA LEU A 137 3.19 1.70 17.07
C LEU A 137 4.04 0.94 18.10
N ASN A 138 5.36 1.03 18.02
CA ASN A 138 6.26 0.37 18.96
C ASN A 138 6.08 0.90 20.38
N LEU A 139 5.89 2.21 20.53
CA LEU A 139 5.59 2.83 21.83
C LEU A 139 4.23 2.39 22.37
N PHE A 140 3.18 2.46 21.54
CA PHE A 140 1.82 2.08 21.94
C PHE A 140 1.71 0.60 22.33
N LEU A 141 2.39 -0.29 21.61
CA LEU A 141 2.40 -1.72 21.89
C LEU A 141 3.36 -2.12 23.03
N GLY A 142 4.06 -1.16 23.64
CA GLY A 142 5.04 -1.42 24.70
C GLY A 142 6.27 -2.21 24.25
N ARG A 143 6.59 -2.19 22.95
CA ARG A 143 7.81 -2.82 22.42
C ARG A 143 9.06 -2.02 22.76
N TYR A 144 8.93 -0.71 22.82
CA TYR A 144 9.98 0.19 23.30
C TYR A 144 9.70 0.57 24.75
N VAL A 145 10.69 0.37 25.63
CA VAL A 145 10.62 0.75 27.05
C VAL A 145 11.47 1.99 27.25
N ILE A 146 10.81 3.08 27.67
CA ILE A 146 11.47 4.36 27.94
C ILE A 146 12.40 4.19 29.15
N GLN A 147 13.66 4.61 29.01
CA GLN A 147 14.63 4.56 30.11
C GLN A 147 14.49 5.78 31.02
N ASP A 148 14.74 5.59 32.33
CA ASP A 148 14.78 6.71 33.26
C ASP A 148 15.85 7.72 32.84
N GLY A 149 15.47 8.98 32.69
CA GLY A 149 16.38 10.04 32.23
C GLY A 149 16.53 10.16 30.71
N GLU A 150 15.81 9.36 29.91
CA GLU A 150 15.76 9.53 28.46
C GLU A 150 15.25 10.93 28.07
N CYS A 151 15.89 11.55 27.07
CA CYS A 151 15.64 12.93 26.62
C CYS A 151 15.90 14.02 27.68
N MET A 152 16.38 13.68 28.88
CA MET A 152 16.79 14.62 29.94
C MET A 152 18.30 14.56 30.19
N GLN A 153 18.79 13.36 30.53
CA GLN A 153 20.20 13.06 30.81
C GLN A 153 20.83 12.24 29.67
N LEU A 154 20.03 11.37 29.04
CA LEU A 154 20.41 10.56 27.89
C LEU A 154 19.93 11.21 26.59
N LYS A 155 20.68 11.01 25.50
CA LYS A 155 20.30 11.50 24.16
C LYS A 155 18.91 10.95 23.80
N CYS A 156 18.04 11.83 23.33
CA CYS A 156 16.69 11.44 22.93
C CYS A 156 16.77 10.57 21.66
N PRO A 157 16.26 9.33 21.64
CA PRO A 157 16.33 8.44 20.48
C PRO A 157 15.52 8.98 19.29
N LEU A 158 14.50 9.79 19.56
CA LEU A 158 13.70 10.47 18.55
C LEU A 158 14.39 11.68 17.92
N ASP A 159 15.48 12.17 18.51
CA ASP A 159 16.22 13.31 17.99
C ASP A 159 16.71 13.02 16.56
N TYR A 160 16.65 14.04 15.70
CA TYR A 160 16.96 13.91 14.28
C TYR A 160 17.97 14.96 13.87
N GLU A 161 19.19 14.52 13.55
CA GLU A 161 20.17 15.38 12.92
C GLU A 161 19.85 15.52 11.43
N ARG A 162 19.16 16.61 11.09
CA ARG A 162 18.84 16.96 9.71
C ARG A 162 20.11 17.34 8.96
N ASN A 163 20.71 16.37 8.27
CA ASN A 163 21.86 16.61 7.43
C ASN A 163 21.51 17.61 6.31
N TRP A 164 22.24 18.70 6.18
CA TRP A 164 22.00 19.76 5.19
C TRP A 164 21.92 19.21 3.75
N ARG A 165 22.60 18.10 3.47
CA ARG A 165 22.57 17.33 2.22
C ARG A 165 21.15 16.94 1.78
N TYR A 166 20.23 16.74 2.73
CA TYR A 166 18.84 16.39 2.42
C TYR A 166 18.08 17.51 1.71
N ALA A 167 18.38 18.77 2.01
CA ALA A 167 17.74 19.92 1.39
C ALA A 167 18.50 20.39 0.14
N THR A 168 19.85 20.34 0.18
CA THR A 168 20.67 20.92 -0.88
C THR A 168 20.60 20.13 -2.18
N PHE A 169 20.76 18.80 -2.17
CA PHE A 169 20.77 18.04 -3.43
C PHE A 169 19.45 18.11 -4.22
N PRO A 170 18.26 17.97 -3.59
CA PRO A 170 16.99 18.18 -4.29
C PRO A 170 16.82 19.61 -4.81
N LEU A 171 17.27 20.62 -4.06
CA LEU A 171 17.21 22.01 -4.49
C LEU A 171 18.12 22.27 -5.70
N VAL A 172 19.36 21.77 -5.67
CA VAL A 172 20.30 21.89 -6.80
C VAL A 172 19.74 21.17 -8.02
N LEU A 173 19.16 19.97 -7.85
CA LEU A 173 18.52 19.25 -8.95
C LEU A 173 17.37 20.07 -9.55
N LEU A 174 16.51 20.67 -8.73
CA LEU A 174 15.41 21.51 -9.19
C LEU A 174 15.91 22.73 -9.99
N VAL A 175 16.91 23.44 -9.46
CA VAL A 175 17.50 24.59 -10.14
C VAL A 175 18.17 24.16 -11.45
N ALA A 176 18.99 23.10 -11.43
CA ALA A 176 19.68 22.60 -12.61
C ALA A 176 18.71 22.12 -13.69
N SER A 177 17.63 21.42 -13.33
CA SER A 177 16.58 21.02 -14.27
C SER A 177 15.85 22.22 -14.85
N SER A 178 15.50 23.22 -14.04
CA SER A 178 14.84 24.43 -14.52
C SER A 178 15.73 25.20 -15.52
N MET A 179 17.02 25.33 -15.21
CA MET A 179 17.99 26.00 -16.07
C MET A 179 18.24 25.22 -17.37
N LEU A 180 18.33 23.89 -17.31
CA LEU A 180 18.45 23.05 -18.50
C LEU A 180 17.24 23.23 -19.43
N ILE A 181 16.02 23.19 -18.88
CA ILE A 181 14.79 23.38 -19.64
C ILE A 181 14.75 24.76 -20.27
N ALA A 182 15.12 25.81 -19.52
CA ALA A 182 15.18 27.18 -20.04
C ALA A 182 16.12 27.30 -21.25
N HIS A 183 17.31 26.68 -21.18
CA HIS A 183 18.28 26.70 -22.28
C HIS A 183 17.91 25.78 -23.45
N VAL A 184 16.98 24.86 -23.28
CA VAL A 184 16.44 24.04 -24.40
C VAL A 184 15.30 24.76 -25.11
N ILE A 185 14.46 25.49 -24.38
CA ILE A 185 13.21 26.05 -24.92
C ILE A 185 13.36 27.51 -25.39
N LEU A 186 14.09 28.34 -24.64
CA LEU A 186 14.13 29.79 -24.86
C LEU A 186 15.13 30.31 -25.91
N PRO A 187 16.21 29.61 -26.34
CA PRO A 187 17.18 30.24 -27.22
C PRO A 187 16.59 30.50 -28.61
N SER A 188 16.75 31.74 -29.08
CA SER A 188 16.41 32.15 -30.46
C SER A 188 17.45 31.70 -31.48
N THR A 189 18.69 31.43 -31.04
CA THR A 189 19.78 30.89 -31.86
C THR A 189 20.62 29.91 -31.03
N TYR A 190 21.01 28.78 -31.64
CA TYR A 190 21.86 27.78 -31.01
C TYR A 190 23.34 28.12 -31.26
N SER A 191 23.96 28.82 -30.30
CA SER A 191 25.39 29.10 -30.31
C SER A 191 26.19 28.03 -29.55
N THR A 192 27.51 28.04 -29.74
CA THR A 192 28.44 27.19 -28.97
C THR A 192 28.35 27.45 -27.45
N GLU A 193 28.07 28.69 -27.05
CA GLU A 193 27.86 29.05 -25.64
C GLU A 193 26.61 28.39 -25.06
N VAL A 194 25.48 28.44 -25.78
CA VAL A 194 24.24 27.77 -25.38
C VAL A 194 24.46 26.27 -25.27
N LEU A 195 25.22 25.67 -26.20
CA LEU A 195 25.61 24.26 -26.11
C LEU A 195 26.42 23.94 -24.85
N LEU A 196 27.40 24.78 -24.49
CA LEU A 196 28.20 24.60 -23.28
C LEU A 196 27.35 24.70 -22.01
N TYR A 197 26.41 25.66 -21.94
CA TYR A 197 25.48 25.77 -20.80
C TYR A 197 24.54 24.56 -20.71
N MET A 198 24.02 24.05 -21.84
CA MET A 198 23.21 22.83 -21.85
C MET A 198 23.99 21.62 -21.36
N LEU A 199 25.24 21.45 -21.80
CA LEU A 199 26.10 20.37 -21.34
C LEU A 199 26.43 20.50 -19.84
N PHE A 200 26.71 21.71 -19.36
CA PHE A 200 26.96 21.97 -17.96
C PHE A 200 25.74 21.63 -17.09
N TRP A 201 24.56 22.18 -17.40
CA TRP A 201 23.35 21.90 -16.63
C TRP A 201 22.90 20.44 -16.77
N GLY A 202 23.11 19.82 -17.93
CA GLY A 202 22.88 18.39 -18.14
C GLY A 202 23.77 17.52 -17.26
N ALA A 203 25.07 17.83 -17.18
CA ALA A 203 26.01 17.14 -16.28
C ALA A 203 25.65 17.35 -14.80
N MET A 204 25.23 18.56 -14.42
CA MET A 204 24.76 18.86 -13.07
C MET A 204 23.50 18.07 -12.69
N VAL A 205 22.51 17.99 -13.59
CA VAL A 205 21.31 17.15 -13.39
C VAL A 205 21.71 15.69 -13.23
N ALA A 206 22.54 15.15 -14.12
CA ALA A 206 22.96 13.75 -14.07
C ALA A 206 23.74 13.42 -12.79
N GLY A 207 24.71 14.26 -12.42
CA GLY A 207 25.55 14.06 -11.22
C GLY A 207 24.76 14.18 -9.93
N THR A 208 23.87 15.18 -9.80
CA THR A 208 23.03 15.34 -8.61
C THR A 208 22.00 14.22 -8.49
N PHE A 209 21.35 13.82 -9.59
CA PHE A 209 20.42 12.70 -9.61
C PHE A 209 21.09 11.38 -9.23
N ALA A 210 22.26 11.09 -9.80
CA ALA A 210 23.05 9.89 -9.45
C ALA A 210 23.44 9.89 -7.97
N THR A 211 23.83 11.05 -7.43
CA THR A 211 24.18 11.20 -6.00
C THR A 211 22.97 10.94 -5.10
N ILE A 212 21.80 11.48 -5.44
CA ILE A 212 20.54 11.25 -4.70
C ILE A 212 20.17 9.78 -4.70
N ILE A 213 20.25 9.09 -5.86
CA ILE A 213 19.96 7.66 -5.95
C ILE A 213 20.96 6.85 -5.13
N HIS A 214 22.25 7.13 -5.25
CA HIS A 214 23.31 6.42 -4.51
C HIS A 214 23.10 6.53 -3.00
N HIS A 215 22.68 7.71 -2.51
CA HIS A 215 22.41 7.96 -1.10
C HIS A 215 20.93 7.82 -0.72
N GLY A 216 20.09 7.21 -1.57
CA GLY A 216 18.64 7.22 -1.41
C GLY A 216 18.14 6.71 -0.06
N ARG A 217 18.83 5.71 0.52
CA ARG A 217 18.52 5.16 1.86
C ARG A 217 18.63 6.18 3.00
N GLN A 218 19.41 7.24 2.81
CA GLN A 218 19.54 8.30 3.80
C GLN A 218 18.28 9.17 3.82
N TYR A 219 17.59 9.34 2.68
CA TYR A 219 16.39 10.17 2.56
C TYR A 219 15.14 9.51 3.12
N VAL A 220 15.20 8.20 3.40
CA VAL A 220 14.09 7.43 3.94
C VAL A 220 13.95 7.70 5.44
N ASP A 221 12.72 7.98 5.87
CA ASP A 221 12.32 8.05 7.27
C ASP A 221 12.27 6.63 7.84
N LYS A 222 13.27 6.27 8.65
CA LYS A 222 13.39 4.95 9.27
C LYS A 222 12.93 5.00 10.72
N PRO A 223 12.31 3.91 11.24
CA PRO A 223 11.99 3.82 12.65
C PRO A 223 13.25 3.94 13.51
N LYS A 224 13.13 4.66 14.62
CA LYS A 224 14.20 4.95 15.57
C LYS A 224 14.02 4.22 16.90
N LEU A 225 12.78 3.90 17.26
CA LEU A 225 12.43 3.14 18.45
C LEU A 225 12.42 1.66 18.09
N LEU A 226 13.58 1.01 18.20
CA LEU A 226 13.78 -0.43 17.95
C LEU A 226 14.01 -1.21 19.23
#